data_AF-A0AAE6NEC6-F1
#
_entry.id   AF-A0AAE6NEC6-F1
#
_cell.length_a   1.000
_cell.length_b   1.000
_cell.length_c   1.000
_cell.angle_alpha   90.00
_cell.angle_beta   90.00
_cell.angle_gamma   90.00
#
_symmetry.space_group_name_H-M   'P 1'
#
loop_
_entity.id
_entity.type
_entity.pdbx_description
1 polymer ?
#
loop_
_entity_poly.entity_id
_entity_poly.type
_entity_poly.pdbx_seq_one_letter_code
_entity_poly.pdbx_strand_id
1 'polypeptide(L)'
;MARDYDSQLLESVAVRRRRMRDALLFGAQRGRRTADERLGKVFAGIAITAVLCAGCVGWSFLQHTLATQKAEQEKQQRQMQQYGQPTRSAAP
;
A
#
# COMPACT_ATOMS: atom_id res chain seq x y z
N MET A 1 -13.65 -17.10 48.46
CA MET A 1 -12.70 -18.23 48.57
C MET A 1 -12.53 -19.03 47.27
N ALA A 2 -13.59 -19.42 46.54
CA ALA A 2 -13.42 -20.15 45.25
C ALA A 2 -12.85 -19.27 44.10
N ARG A 3 -13.13 -17.96 44.14
CA ARG A 3 -12.68 -17.00 43.12
C ARG A 3 -11.17 -16.77 43.12
N ASP A 4 -10.54 -16.87 44.27
CA ASP A 4 -9.09 -16.69 44.43
C ASP A 4 -8.31 -17.90 43.88
N TYR A 5 -8.93 -19.08 43.95
CA TYR A 5 -8.41 -20.33 43.37
C TYR A 5 -8.45 -20.30 41.84
N ASP A 6 -9.56 -19.83 41.25
CA ASP A 6 -9.70 -19.67 39.80
C ASP A 6 -8.76 -18.57 39.27
N SER A 7 -8.58 -17.50 40.03
CA SER A 7 -7.62 -16.43 39.68
C SER A 7 -6.17 -16.94 39.67
N GLN A 8 -5.78 -17.78 40.63
CA GLN A 8 -4.46 -18.43 40.65
C GLN A 8 -4.28 -19.43 39.49
N LEU A 9 -5.33 -20.17 39.14
CA LEU A 9 -5.34 -21.07 37.99
C LEU A 9 -5.16 -20.28 36.68
N LEU A 10 -5.91 -19.18 36.51
CA LEU A 10 -5.82 -18.32 35.33
C LEU A 10 -4.44 -17.66 35.20
N GLU A 11 -3.85 -17.16 36.28
CA GLU A 11 -2.48 -16.63 36.25
C GLU A 11 -1.46 -17.70 35.86
N SER A 12 -1.55 -18.91 36.42
CA SER A 12 -0.61 -19.99 36.12
C SER A 12 -0.68 -20.45 34.65
N VAL A 13 -1.89 -20.55 34.09
CA VAL A 13 -2.12 -20.93 32.67
C VAL A 13 -1.72 -19.80 31.74
N ALA A 14 -1.99 -18.55 32.10
CA ALA A 14 -1.57 -17.38 31.34
C ALA A 14 -0.04 -17.33 31.22
N VAL A 15 0.70 -17.58 32.32
CA VAL A 15 2.17 -17.64 32.30
C VAL A 15 2.67 -18.80 31.46
N ARG A 16 2.05 -20.00 31.55
CA ARG A 16 2.45 -21.15 30.73
C ARG A 16 2.20 -20.91 29.24
N ARG A 17 1.03 -20.37 28.87
CA ARG A 17 0.75 -19.98 27.48
C ARG A 17 1.71 -18.91 26.99
N ARG A 18 2.02 -17.91 27.83
CA ARG A 18 2.96 -16.84 27.48
C ARG A 18 4.37 -17.39 27.24
N ARG A 19 4.87 -18.26 28.12
CA ARG A 19 6.16 -18.94 27.93
C ARG A 19 6.18 -19.86 26.71
N MET A 20 5.09 -20.58 26.43
CA MET A 20 4.97 -21.40 25.21
C MET A 20 4.91 -20.53 23.95
N ARG A 21 4.16 -19.43 23.97
CA ARG A 21 4.12 -18.46 22.87
C ARG A 21 5.47 -17.83 22.65
N ASP A 22 6.16 -17.44 23.71
CA ASP A 22 7.48 -16.86 23.60
C ASP A 22 8.48 -17.90 23.08
N ALA A 23 8.37 -19.18 23.48
CA ALA A 23 9.19 -20.25 22.91
C ALA A 23 8.87 -20.55 21.43
N LEU A 24 7.60 -20.49 21.02
CA LEU A 24 7.17 -20.72 19.64
C LEU A 24 7.51 -19.53 18.72
N LEU A 25 7.31 -18.31 19.20
CA LEU A 25 7.58 -17.09 18.45
C LEU A 25 9.08 -16.75 18.41
N PHE A 26 9.84 -17.11 19.45
CA PHE A 26 11.24 -16.71 19.59
C PHE A 26 12.26 -17.86 19.61
N GLY A 27 11.85 -19.12 19.54
CA GLY A 27 12.67 -20.32 19.27
C GLY A 27 14.10 -20.36 19.88
N ALA A 28 14.32 -21.19 20.91
CA ALA A 28 15.61 -21.63 21.44
C ALA A 28 16.78 -20.61 21.32
N GLN A 29 16.66 -19.40 21.88
CA GLN A 29 17.68 -18.33 22.05
C GLN A 29 18.45 -17.81 20.80
N ARG A 30 18.78 -18.66 19.83
CA ARG A 30 19.42 -18.38 18.53
C ARG A 30 18.41 -17.86 17.50
N GLY A 31 17.14 -18.21 17.66
CA GLY A 31 16.03 -17.67 16.86
C GLY A 31 15.74 -16.20 17.13
N ARG A 32 15.94 -15.70 18.36
CA ARG A 32 15.64 -14.30 18.75
C ARG A 32 16.31 -13.25 17.85
N ARG A 33 17.63 -13.37 17.61
CA ARG A 33 18.35 -12.39 16.77
C ARG A 33 17.92 -12.46 15.31
N THR A 34 17.67 -13.66 14.79
CA THR A 34 17.28 -13.85 13.40
C THR A 34 15.81 -13.53 13.14
N ALA A 35 14.93 -13.72 14.13
CA ALA A 35 13.52 -13.37 14.07
C ALA A 35 13.32 -11.86 14.07
N ASP A 36 13.95 -11.12 14.99
CA ASP A 36 13.85 -9.66 15.02
C ASP A 36 14.37 -9.04 13.71
N GLU A 37 15.47 -9.57 13.18
CA GLU A 37 16.04 -9.08 11.92
C GLU A 37 15.20 -9.44 10.69
N ARG A 38 14.58 -10.63 10.67
CA ARG A 38 13.65 -11.02 9.59
C ARG A 38 12.33 -10.25 9.67
N LEU A 39 11.80 -10.02 10.87
CA LEU A 39 10.61 -9.21 11.09
C LEU A 39 10.83 -7.78 10.64
N GLY A 40 11.97 -7.16 10.98
CA GLY A 40 12.34 -5.84 10.48
C GLY A 40 12.35 -5.76 8.95
N LYS A 41 12.89 -6.78 8.27
CA LYS A 41 12.90 -6.88 6.80
C LYS A 41 11.48 -7.03 6.22
N VAL A 42 10.59 -7.76 6.88
CA VAL A 42 9.19 -7.89 6.48
C VAL A 42 8.45 -6.57 6.60
N PHE A 43 8.59 -5.86 7.73
CA PHE A 43 7.98 -4.54 7.90
C PHE A 43 8.50 -3.52 6.89
N ALA A 44 9.81 -3.53 6.61
CA ALA A 44 10.40 -2.71 5.57
C ALA A 44 9.82 -3.04 4.18
N GLY A 45 9.67 -4.33 3.86
CA GLY A 45 9.04 -4.79 2.62
C GLY A 45 7.59 -4.30 2.49
N ILE A 46 6.78 -4.46 3.54
CA ILE A 46 5.39 -3.98 3.57
C ILE A 46 5.33 -2.46 3.34
N ALA A 47 6.21 -1.69 4.00
CA ALA A 47 6.27 -0.24 3.81
C ALA A 47 6.60 0.13 2.35
N ILE A 48 7.58 -0.52 1.74
CA ILE A 48 7.95 -0.30 0.34
C ILE A 48 6.78 -0.64 -0.60
N THR A 49 6.14 -1.80 -0.41
CA THR A 49 4.99 -2.21 -1.21
C THR A 49 3.81 -1.24 -1.07
N ALA A 50 3.54 -0.75 0.15
CA ALA A 50 2.49 0.23 0.39
C ALA A 50 2.76 1.56 -0.35
N VAL A 51 4.01 2.05 -0.29
CA VAL A 51 4.42 3.28 -1.01
C VAL A 51 4.32 3.11 -2.52
N LEU A 52 4.79 1.97 -3.06
CA LEU A 52 4.66 1.67 -4.50
C LEU A 52 3.20 1.62 -4.94
N CYS A 53 2.34 0.94 -4.19
CA CYS A 53 0.92 0.84 -4.49
C CYS A 53 0.26 2.23 -4.50
N ALA A 54 0.51 3.04 -3.48
CA ALA A 54 0.01 4.42 -3.41
C ALA A 54 0.54 5.29 -4.56
N GLY A 55 1.82 5.14 -4.92
CA GLY A 55 2.44 5.84 -6.04
C GLY A 55 1.80 5.49 -7.39
N CYS A 56 1.53 4.21 -7.65
CA CYS A 56 0.85 3.77 -8.87
C CYS A 56 -0.57 4.34 -9.01
N VAL A 57 -1.34 4.36 -7.92
CA VAL A 57 -2.68 4.94 -7.90
C VAL A 57 -2.63 6.45 -8.14
N GLY A 58 -1.69 7.16 -7.50
CA GLY A 58 -1.49 8.60 -7.70
C GLY A 58 -1.11 8.96 -9.14
N TRP A 59 -0.23 8.17 -9.77
CA TRP A 59 0.17 8.38 -11.16
C TRP A 59 -0.98 8.20 -12.16
N SER A 60 -1.85 7.21 -11.94
CA SER A 60 -3.04 7.01 -12.78
C SER A 60 -3.99 8.21 -12.72
N PHE A 61 -4.19 8.78 -11.53
CA PHE A 61 -5.04 9.97 -11.37
C PHE A 61 -4.47 11.21 -12.07
N LEU A 62 -3.14 11.40 -11.97
CA LEU A 62 -2.44 12.51 -12.63
C LEU A 62 -2.54 12.41 -14.16
N GLN A 63 -2.30 11.22 -14.72
CA GLN A 63 -2.40 11.00 -16.16
C GLN A 63 -3.82 11.22 -16.68
N HIS A 64 -4.84 10.72 -15.98
CA HIS A 64 -6.23 10.92 -16.38
C HIS A 64 -6.60 12.42 -16.45
N THR A 65 -6.15 13.18 -15.45
CA THR A 65 -6.42 14.63 -15.39
C THR A 65 -5.68 15.39 -16.50
N LEU A 66 -4.40 15.06 -16.74
CA LEU A 66 -3.60 15.69 -17.80
C LEU A 66 -4.09 15.33 -19.21
N ALA A 67 -4.54 14.09 -19.43
CA ALA A 67 -5.08 13.65 -20.70
C ALA A 67 -6.39 14.37 -21.04
N THR A 68 -7.24 14.62 -20.04
CA THR A 68 -8.50 15.35 -20.20
C THR A 68 -8.24 16.79 -20.69
N GLN A 69 -7.28 17.49 -20.07
CA GLN A 69 -6.89 18.85 -20.46
C GLN A 69 -6.32 18.92 -21.88
N LYS A 70 -5.46 17.94 -22.26
CA LYS A 70 -4.91 17.86 -23.62
C LYS A 70 -5.99 17.60 -24.66
N ALA A 71 -6.96 16.74 -24.36
CA ALA A 71 -8.05 16.41 -25.28
C ALA A 71 -8.94 17.63 -25.58
N GLU A 72 -9.17 18.52 -24.61
CA GLU A 72 -9.89 19.77 -24.83
C GLU A 72 -9.07 20.78 -25.66
N GLN A 73 -7.77 20.89 -25.38
CA GLN A 73 -6.87 21.73 -26.19
C GLN A 73 -6.76 21.26 -27.64
N GLU A 74 -6.66 19.95 -27.88
CA GLU A 74 -6.68 19.39 -29.24
C GLU A 74 -8.00 19.65 -29.94
N LYS A 75 -9.14 19.56 -29.24
CA LYS A 75 -10.44 19.91 -29.83
C LYS A 75 -10.52 21.39 -30.21
N GLN A 76 -10.03 22.30 -29.35
CA GLN A 76 -9.95 23.72 -29.66
C GLN A 76 -8.98 24.01 -30.80
N GLN A 77 -7.81 23.38 -30.83
CA GLN A 77 -6.85 23.52 -31.94
C GLN A 77 -7.40 22.96 -33.24
N ARG A 78 -8.08 21.81 -33.22
CA ARG A 78 -8.74 21.25 -34.41
C ARG A 78 -9.87 22.15 -34.88
N GLN A 79 -10.66 22.73 -33.97
CA GLN A 79 -11.66 23.74 -34.34
C GLN A 79 -11.02 25.00 -34.91
N MET A 80 -9.91 25.51 -34.36
CA MET A 80 -9.19 26.67 -34.88
C MET A 80 -8.56 26.38 -36.25
N GLN A 81 -7.98 25.19 -36.45
CA GLN A 81 -7.47 24.75 -37.75
C GLN A 81 -8.59 24.60 -38.76
N GLN A 82 -9.74 24.05 -38.35
CA GLN A 82 -10.89 23.86 -39.22
C GLN A 82 -11.60 25.19 -39.52
N TYR A 83 -11.59 26.14 -38.57
CA TYR A 83 -12.07 27.51 -38.76
C TYR A 83 -11.09 28.36 -39.61
N GLY A 84 -9.80 28.04 -39.57
CA GLY A 84 -8.77 28.60 -40.45
C GLY A 84 -8.66 27.90 -41.81
N GLN A 85 -9.45 26.85 -42.07
CA GLN A 85 -9.53 26.17 -43.36
C GLN A 85 -10.81 26.49 -44.17
N PRO A 86 -11.30 27.74 -44.26
CA PRO A 86 -12.27 28.07 -45.28
C PRO A 86 -11.52 28.11 -46.62
N THR A 87 -12.08 27.46 -47.63
CA THR A 87 -11.83 27.68 -49.07
C THR A 87 -10.55 27.16 -49.75
N ARG A 88 -9.60 26.47 -49.11
CA ARG A 88 -8.45 25.89 -49.87
C ARG A 88 -8.75 24.62 -50.66
N SER A 89 -9.91 24.00 -50.44
CA SER A 89 -10.35 22.76 -51.12
C SER A 89 -11.32 23.00 -52.29
N ALA A 90 -11.65 24.26 -52.60
CA ALA A 90 -12.62 24.58 -53.65
C ALA A 90 -12.02 25.62 -54.62
N ALA A 91 -11.07 25.20 -55.45
CA ALA A 91 -10.80 25.79 -56.76
C ALA A 91 -9.72 24.99 -57.51
N PRO A 92 -9.76 24.95 -58.85
CA PRO A 92 -10.86 24.65 -59.76
C PRO A 92 -10.90 23.18 -60.20
#